data_AF-A0A8J7F1P5-F1
#
_entry.id   AF-A0A8J7F1P5-F1
#
_cell.length_a   1.000
_cell.length_b   1.000
_cell.length_c   1.000
_cell.angle_alpha   90.00
_cell.angle_beta   90.00
_cell.angle_gamma   90.00
#
_symmetry.space_group_name_H-M   'P 1'
#
loop_
_entity.id
_entity.type
_entity.pdbx_description
1 polymer ?
#
loop_
_entity_poly.entity_id
_entity_poly.type
_entity_poly.pdbx_seq_one_letter_code
_entity_poly.pdbx_strand_id
1 'polypeptide(L)' 'MLYLAALQYLHEKAILPHKRSRTDGEYLQLLELSANSIQPYYTLITTHEQLCFDEKEIVLDNYEQCQQAYQQIVKG' A
#
# COMPACT_ATOMS: atom_id res chain seq x y z
N MET A 1 6.40 -8.24 -3.47
CA MET A 1 5.29 -7.40 -3.95
C MET A 1 5.58 -5.93 -3.65
N LEU A 2 5.00 -5.01 -4.44
CA LEU A 2 5.17 -3.56 -4.26
C LEU A 2 4.66 -3.05 -2.89
N TYR A 3 3.75 -3.78 -2.25
CA TYR A 3 3.31 -3.55 -0.86
C TYR A 3 4.46 -3.37 0.13
N LEU A 4 5.37 -4.35 0.23
CA LEU A 4 6.49 -4.28 1.17
C LEU A 4 7.45 -3.13 0.84
N ALA A 5 7.62 -2.81 -0.45
CA ALA A 5 8.44 -1.68 -0.87
C ALA A 5 7.83 -0.34 -0.44
N ALA A 6 6.49 -0.21 -0.48
CA ALA A 6 5.79 0.98 0.02
C ALA A 6 5.90 1.12 1.53
N LEU A 7 5.75 0.03 2.30
CA LEU A 7 5.94 0.05 3.76
C LEU A 7 7.38 0.44 4.14
N GLN A 8 8.37 -0.08 3.42
CA GLN A 8 9.77 0.27 3.62
C GLN A 8 10.01 1.76 3.34
N TYR A 9 9.47 2.28 2.24
CA TYR A 9 9.55 3.70 1.90
C TYR A 9 8.96 4.59 3.00
N LEU A 10 7.75 4.26 3.49
CA LEU A 10 7.09 5.00 4.57
C LEU A 10 7.92 5.02 5.85
N HIS A 11 8.58 3.90 6.15
CA HIS A 11 9.45 3.79 7.31
C HIS A 11 10.72 4.64 7.14
N GLU A 12 11.40 4.55 6.00
CA GLU A 12 12.62 5.31 5.71
C GLU A 12 12.38 6.82 5.67
N LYS A 13 11.20 7.25 5.21
CA LYS A 13 10.79 8.66 5.22
C LYS A 13 10.24 9.15 6.56
N ALA A 14 10.21 8.29 7.58
CA ALA A 14 9.63 8.57 8.90
C ALA A 14 8.16 9.04 8.85
N ILE A 15 7.42 8.70 7.79
CA ILE A 15 5.99 9.03 7.63
C ILE A 15 5.15 8.09 8.50
N LEU A 16 5.40 6.78 8.37
CA LEU A 16 4.71 5.76 9.15
C LEU A 16 5.66 4.57 9.35
N PRO A 17 6.11 4.29 10.59
CA PRO A 17 7.06 3.22 10.82
C PRO A 17 6.43 1.85 10.54
N HIS A 18 7.16 1.02 9.79
CA HIS A 18 6.78 -0.37 9.55
C HIS A 18 6.78 -1.17 10.87
N LYS A 19 5.63 -1.76 11.21
CA LYS A 19 5.44 -2.66 12.36
C LYS A 19 4.79 -3.96 11.91
N ARG A 20 5.35 -5.10 12.37
CA ARG A 20 4.82 -6.45 12.06
C ARG A 20 3.43 -6.72 12.64
N SER A 21 3.10 -6.09 13.76
CA SER A 21 1.79 -6.27 14.41
C SER A 21 0.68 -5.43 13.78
N ARG A 22 1.01 -4.60 12.78
CA ARG A 22 0.03 -3.70 12.17
C ARG A 22 -0.63 -4.38 10.97
N THR A 23 -1.95 -4.35 10.96
CA THR A 23 -2.81 -4.85 9.87
C THR A 23 -2.90 -3.84 8.72
N ASP A 24 -3.33 -4.33 7.55
CA ASP A 24 -3.55 -3.51 6.36
C ASP A 24 -4.58 -2.39 6.59
N GLY A 25 -5.67 -2.69 7.31
CA GLY A 25 -6.66 -1.69 7.71
C GLY A 25 -6.09 -0.61 8.65
N GLU A 26 -5.23 -0.97 9.60
CA GLU A 26 -4.57 0.01 10.48
C GLU A 26 -3.57 0.88 9.72
N TYR A 27 -2.87 0.35 8.71
CA TYR A 27 -2.04 1.19 7.83
C TYR A 27 -2.89 2.24 7.10
N LEU A 28 -4.03 1.85 6.55
CA LEU A 28 -4.93 2.77 5.84
C LEU A 28 -5.48 3.87 6.75
N GLN A 29 -5.97 3.53 7.95
CA GLN A 29 -6.47 4.52 8.91
C GLN A 29 -5.41 5.56 9.28
N LEU A 30 -4.17 5.14 9.49
CA LEU A 30 -3.08 6.07 9.84
C LEU A 30 -2.65 6.93 8.65
N LEU A 31 -2.67 6.37 7.44
CA LEU A 31 -2.35 7.10 6.22
C LEU A 31 -3.45 8.10 5.85
N GLU A 32 -4.72 7.81 6.12
CA GLU A 32 -5.81 8.80 5.93
C GLU A 32 -5.60 10.05 6.77
N LEU A 33 -5.02 9.92 7.96
CA LEU A 33 -4.77 11.03 8.87
C LEU A 33 -3.51 11.84 8.54
N SER A 34 -2.60 11.29 7.73
CA SER A 34 -1.24 11.84 7.57
C SER A 34 -0.78 12.07 6.13
N ALA A 35 -1.36 11.35 5.17
CA ALA A 35 -0.97 11.46 3.76
C ALA A 35 -1.80 12.53 3.04
N ASN A 36 -1.14 13.26 2.13
CA ASN A 36 -1.81 14.23 1.26
C ASN A 36 -2.79 13.58 0.27
N SER A 37 -2.58 12.30 -0.06
CA SER A 37 -3.47 11.51 -0.91
C SER A 37 -3.48 10.06 -0.46
N ILE A 38 -4.66 9.55 -0.09
CA ILE A 38 -4.82 8.17 0.38
C ILE A 38 -4.97 7.15 -0.77
N GLN A 39 -5.44 7.60 -1.94
CA GLN A 39 -5.82 6.71 -3.05
C GLN A 39 -4.73 5.72 -3.47
N PRO A 40 -3.44 6.12 -3.60
CA PRO A 40 -2.38 5.19 -4.00
C PRO A 40 -2.16 4.08 -2.95
N TYR A 41 -2.27 4.42 -1.67
CA TYR A 41 -2.14 3.46 -0.58
C TYR A 41 -3.32 2.50 -0.56
N TYR A 42 -4.54 2.99 -0.79
CA TYR A 42 -5.74 2.15 -0.87
C TYR A 42 -5.61 1.11 -1.98
N THR A 43 -5.24 1.51 -3.20
CA THR A 43 -5.03 0.59 -4.33
C THR A 43 -4.01 -0.49 -3.98
N LEU A 44 -2.86 -0.10 -3.43
CA LEU A 44 -1.77 -1.03 -3.16
C LEU A 44 -2.07 -2.01 -2.01
N ILE A 45 -2.61 -1.49 -0.90
CA ILE A 45 -2.84 -2.26 0.32
C ILE A 45 -4.06 -3.18 0.17
N THR A 46 -5.16 -2.70 -0.42
CA THR A 46 -6.34 -3.57 -0.64
C THR A 46 -6.08 -4.65 -1.68
N THR A 47 -5.24 -4.39 -2.69
CA THR A 47 -4.82 -5.44 -3.63
C THR A 47 -3.98 -6.51 -2.93
N HIS A 48 -3.10 -6.13 -2.01
CA HIS A 48 -2.36 -7.09 -1.18
C HIS A 48 -3.28 -7.92 -0.28
N GLU A 49 -4.25 -7.29 0.37
CA GLU A 49 -5.22 -7.95 1.24
C GLU A 49 -6.04 -8.99 0.45
N GLN A 50 -6.58 -8.60 -0.71
CA GLN A 50 -7.29 -9.52 -1.61
C GLN A 50 -6.40 -10.68 -2.05
N LEU A 51 -5.10 -10.46 -2.24
CA LEU A 51 -4.20 -11.54 -2.63
C LEU A 51 -3.86 -12.53 -1.53
N CYS A 52 -3.84 -12.06 -0.30
CA CYS A 52 -3.54 -12.92 0.84
C CYS A 52 -4.79 -13.66 1.34
N PHE A 53 -5.98 -13.07 1.15
CA PHE A 53 -7.21 -13.54 1.81
C PHE A 53 -8.38 -13.86 0.88
N ASP A 54 -8.39 -13.39 -0.38
CA ASP A 54 -9.35 -13.84 -1.40
C ASP A 54 -8.70 -14.86 -2.35
N GLU A 55 -9.51 -15.76 -2.94
CA GLU A 55 -9.11 -16.66 -4.03
C GLU A 55 -9.07 -15.96 -5.41
N LYS A 56 -8.88 -14.63 -5.44
CA LYS A 56 -8.86 -13.87 -6.69
C LYS A 56 -7.54 -14.02 -7.42
N GLU A 57 -7.61 -14.49 -8.65
CA GLU A 57 -6.47 -14.52 -9.57
C GLU A 57 -6.12 -13.08 -10.00
N ILE A 58 -4.85 -12.66 -9.85
CA ILE A 58 -4.39 -11.36 -10.35
C ILE A 58 -4.51 -11.35 -11.87
N VAL A 59 -5.37 -10.48 -12.39
CA VAL A 59 -5.35 -10.10 -13.81
C VAL A 59 -4.31 -9.00 -14.02
N LEU A 60 -3.69 -8.92 -15.20
CA LEU A 60 -2.63 -7.95 -15.54
C LEU A 60 -2.95 -6.50 -15.10
N ASP A 61 -4.22 -6.08 -15.22
CA ASP A 61 -4.71 -4.76 -14.83
C ASP A 61 -4.42 -4.42 -13.35
N ASN A 62 -4.50 -5.39 -12.44
CA ASN A 62 -4.23 -5.17 -11.02
C ASN A 62 -2.74 -4.90 -10.77
N TYR A 63 -1.84 -5.48 -11.60
CA TYR A 63 -0.40 -5.25 -11.48
C TYR A 63 -0.01 -3.83 -11.95
N GLU A 64 -0.56 -3.38 -13.08
CA GLU A 64 -0.30 -2.04 -13.59
C GLU A 64 -0.81 -0.96 -12.64
N GLN A 65 -2.01 -1.14 -12.08
CA GLN A 65 -2.58 -0.25 -11.07
C GLN A 65 -1.70 -0.19 -9.82
N CYS A 66 -1.21 -1.33 -9.32
CA CYS A 66 -0.27 -1.36 -8.20
C CYS A 66 1.05 -0.64 -8.53
N GLN A 67 1.55 -0.78 -9.75
CA GLN A 67 2.78 -0.11 -10.18
C GLN A 67 2.60 1.40 -10.24
N GLN A 68 1.49 1.88 -10.81
CA GLN A 68 1.16 3.31 -10.86
C GLN A 68 0.96 3.88 -9.45
N ALA A 69 0.24 3.18 -8.59
CA ALA A 69 0.04 3.56 -7.20
C ALA A 69 1.39 3.68 -6.46
N TYR A 70 2.26 2.69 -6.60
CA TYR A 70 3.60 2.74 -6.00
C TYR A 70 4.41 3.94 -6.51
N GLN A 71 4.36 4.23 -7.80
CA GLN A 71 5.04 5.41 -8.35
C GLN A 71 4.51 6.73 -7.78
N GLN A 72 3.20 6.85 -7.54
CA GLN A 72 2.61 8.05 -6.93
C GLN A 72 3.08 8.21 -5.47
N ILE A 73 3.24 7.11 -4.73
CA ILE A 73 3.74 7.12 -3.33
C ILE A 73 5.18 7.63 -3.26
N VAL A 74 6.06 7.18 -4.16
CA VAL A 74 7.49 7.50 -4.08
C VAL A 74 7.89 8.80 -4.80
N LYS A 75 7.02 9.34 -5.66
CA LYS A 75 7.24 10.61 -6.38
C LYS A 75 6.59 11.81 -5.70
N GLY A 76 5.63 11.58 -4.79
CA GLY A 76 5.00 12.61 -3.95
C GLY A 76 5.79 12.85 -2.66
#